data_AF-A0A367M9W7-F1
#
_entry.id   AF-A0A367M9W7-F1
#
_cell.length_a   1.000
_cell.length_b   1.000
_cell.length_c   1.000
_cell.angle_alpha   90.00
_cell.angle_beta   90.00
_cell.angle_gamma   90.00
#
_symmetry.space_group_name_H-M   'P 1'
#
loop_
_entity.id
_entity.type
_entity.pdbx_description
1 polymer ?
#
loop_
_entity_poly.entity_id
_entity_poly.type
_entity_poly.pdbx_seq_one_letter_code
_entity_poly.pdbx_strand_id
1 'polypeptide(L)'
;MKIRDLDLSQSSINTEHQALGLPPVEDFVTHPDDHPVLRAAMWAAVLILVGLLAFLAWRLFFDNGGSSGFEIIEQALTSRGFWSAVAVGFFAQVIDGALGMAYGITATTFLLSAGATPAAASASVHIAEVFTTGFSGISHVKLGNVNKSLFLRLLLPGMIGAVLGAVLITRFDGHQLKPFISAYLLLMGLYILSKAYRHVIKRRAPRHVAKLALFGGFVDAAGG
;
A
#
# COMPACT_ATOMS: atom_id res chain seq x y z
N MET A 1 15.53 14.06 -2.64
CA MET A 1 16.53 13.96 -3.74
C MET A 1 15.74 13.86 -5.03
N LYS A 2 15.74 14.90 -5.87
CA LYS A 2 15.00 14.92 -7.14
C LYS A 2 15.71 13.92 -8.07
N ILE A 3 15.10 12.76 -8.32
CA ILE A 3 15.64 11.80 -9.28
C ILE A 3 15.50 12.47 -10.65
N ARG A 4 16.63 12.80 -11.28
CA ARG A 4 16.65 13.37 -12.63
C ARG A 4 16.42 12.20 -13.59
N ASP A 5 15.23 12.10 -14.15
CA ASP A 5 14.92 11.12 -15.19
C ASP A 5 15.08 11.82 -16.54
N LEU A 6 16.24 11.61 -17.16
CA LEU A 6 16.56 12.17 -18.46
C LEU A 6 15.77 11.42 -19.52
N ASP A 7 15.00 12.12 -20.35
CA ASP A 7 14.34 11.48 -21.46
C ASP A 7 15.36 11.10 -22.52
N LEU A 8 15.61 9.79 -22.67
CA LEU A 8 16.52 9.24 -23.67
C LEU A 8 15.78 8.77 -24.94
N SER A 9 14.48 9.07 -25.06
CA SER A 9 13.72 8.78 -26.27
C SER A 9 14.26 9.60 -27.45
N GLN A 10 14.24 9.01 -28.64
CA GLN A 10 14.59 9.73 -29.88
C GLN A 10 13.41 10.65 -30.28
N SER A 11 13.31 11.79 -29.61
CA SER A 11 12.41 12.89 -29.96
C SER A 11 13.16 13.94 -30.79
N SER A 12 12.43 14.71 -31.61
CA SER A 12 13.02 15.83 -32.38
C SER A 12 13.73 16.82 -31.46
N ILE A 13 13.17 17.09 -30.28
CA ILE A 13 13.72 17.99 -29.26
C ILE A 13 15.01 17.44 -28.66
N ASN A 14 15.07 16.14 -28.33
CA ASN A 14 16.31 15.53 -27.83
C ASN A 14 17.40 15.51 -28.90
N THR A 15 17.01 15.39 -30.17
CA THR A 15 17.97 15.43 -31.30
C THR A 15 18.57 16.82 -31.45
N GLU A 16 17.78 17.89 -31.26
CA GLU A 16 18.27 19.27 -31.20
C GLU A 16 19.15 19.53 -29.98
N HIS A 17 18.75 19.06 -28.79
CA HIS A 17 19.59 19.14 -27.58
C HIS A 17 20.94 18.46 -27.80
N GLN A 18 20.94 17.29 -28.44
CA GLN A 18 22.16 16.56 -28.76
C GLN A 18 23.04 17.31 -29.77
N ALA A 19 22.44 17.99 -30.76
CA ALA A 19 23.14 18.87 -31.69
C ALA A 19 23.73 20.13 -31.01
N LEU A 20 23.08 20.62 -29.95
CA LEU A 20 23.49 21.79 -29.17
C LEU A 20 24.40 21.46 -27.97
N GLY A 21 24.72 20.17 -27.74
CA GLY A 21 25.51 19.72 -26.58
C GLY A 21 24.78 19.87 -25.24
N LEU A 22 23.46 20.02 -25.26
CA LEU A 22 22.61 20.13 -24.07
C LEU A 22 22.21 18.73 -23.57
N PRO A 23 22.03 18.55 -22.25
CA PRO A 23 21.52 17.30 -21.71
C PRO A 23 20.11 17.01 -22.25
N PRO A 24 19.71 15.73 -22.38
CA PRO A 24 18.37 15.37 -22.84
C PRO A 24 17.28 16.01 -21.98
N VAL A 25 16.13 16.28 -22.59
CA VAL A 25 15.03 17.01 -21.96
C VAL A 25 14.56 16.24 -20.72
N GLU A 26 14.29 16.96 -19.63
CA GLU A 26 13.73 16.38 -18.41
C GLU A 26 12.20 16.20 -18.59
N ASP A 27 11.78 15.36 -19.55
CA ASP A 27 10.39 15.24 -20.01
C ASP A 27 9.44 14.73 -18.91
N PHE A 28 9.95 13.94 -17.96
CA PHE A 28 9.14 13.27 -16.95
C PHE A 28 8.76 14.12 -15.73
N VAL A 29 9.36 15.29 -15.53
CA VAL A 29 9.21 16.07 -14.28
C VAL A 29 8.27 17.26 -14.44
N THR A 30 7.98 17.70 -15.67
CA THR A 30 7.28 18.95 -15.95
C THR A 30 5.81 18.79 -16.37
N HIS A 31 5.38 17.58 -16.79
CA HIS A 31 4.00 17.37 -17.27
C HIS A 31 3.33 16.07 -16.75
N PRO A 32 2.98 15.97 -15.45
CA PRO A 32 2.13 14.87 -14.93
C PRO A 32 0.78 14.75 -15.67
N ASP A 33 0.37 15.85 -16.29
CA ASP A 33 -0.86 16.01 -17.04
C ASP A 33 -0.90 15.29 -18.40
N ASP A 34 0.25 14.85 -18.92
CA ASP A 34 0.40 14.21 -20.24
C ASP A 34 0.27 12.66 -20.20
N HIS A 35 -0.06 12.09 -19.05
CA HIS A 35 -0.27 10.65 -18.91
C HIS A 35 -1.74 10.31 -18.64
N PRO A 36 -2.57 10.12 -19.69
CA PRO A 36 -4.01 9.88 -19.55
C PRO A 36 -4.31 8.63 -18.70
N VAL A 37 -3.45 7.61 -18.76
CA VAL A 37 -3.58 6.38 -17.96
C VAL A 37 -3.31 6.62 -16.48
N LEU A 38 -2.27 7.38 -16.13
CA LEU A 38 -1.95 7.66 -14.72
C LEU A 38 -2.97 8.61 -14.10
N ARG A 39 -3.45 9.58 -14.87
CA ARG A 39 -4.55 10.46 -14.46
C ARG A 39 -5.84 9.68 -14.24
N ALA A 40 -6.20 8.77 -15.15
CA ALA A 40 -7.35 7.88 -14.97
C ALA A 40 -7.20 6.98 -13.74
N ALA A 41 -6.03 6.39 -13.53
CA ALA A 41 -5.74 5.58 -12.35
C ALA A 41 -5.83 6.38 -11.04
N MET A 42 -5.33 7.62 -11.03
CA MET A 42 -5.44 8.51 -9.87
C MET A 42 -6.89 8.85 -9.55
N TRP A 43 -7.69 9.23 -10.55
CA TRP A 43 -9.11 9.51 -10.33
C TRP A 43 -9.89 8.26 -9.90
N ALA A 44 -9.57 7.08 -10.46
CA ALA A 44 -10.13 5.83 -9.99
C ALA A 44 -9.79 5.57 -8.52
N ALA A 45 -8.53 5.79 -8.11
CA ALA A 45 -8.13 5.68 -6.70
C ALA A 45 -8.88 6.68 -5.81
N VAL A 46 -9.01 7.95 -6.22
CA VAL A 46 -9.79 8.96 -5.50
C VAL A 46 -11.25 8.52 -5.33
N LEU A 47 -11.88 8.04 -6.40
CA LEU A 47 -13.27 7.57 -6.35
C LEU A 47 -13.44 6.36 -5.43
N ILE A 48 -12.48 5.42 -5.45
CA ILE A 48 -12.49 4.26 -4.54
C ILE A 48 -12.36 4.74 -3.09
N LEU A 49 -11.44 5.65 -2.79
CA LEU A 49 -11.25 6.16 -1.43
C LEU A 49 -12.46 6.92 -0.92
N VAL A 50 -13.02 7.80 -1.74
CA VAL A 50 -14.25 8.56 -1.39
C VAL A 50 -15.42 7.61 -1.24
N GLY A 51 -15.57 6.63 -2.13
CA GLY A 51 -16.62 5.62 -2.06
C GLY A 51 -16.53 4.75 -0.81
N LEU A 52 -15.33 4.30 -0.45
CA LEU A 52 -15.08 3.55 0.80
C LEU A 52 -15.36 4.41 2.03
N LEU A 53 -14.94 5.67 2.03
CA LEU A 53 -15.21 6.59 3.15
C LEU A 53 -16.71 6.85 3.31
N ALA A 54 -17.41 7.07 2.20
CA ALA A 54 -18.86 7.22 2.18
C ALA A 54 -19.57 5.95 2.65
N PHE A 55 -19.12 4.77 2.22
CA PHE A 55 -19.65 3.48 2.67
C PHE A 55 -19.44 3.26 4.17
N LEU A 56 -18.25 3.55 4.69
CA LEU A 56 -17.95 3.43 6.11
C LEU A 56 -18.76 4.43 6.96
N ALA A 57 -18.89 5.68 6.49
CA ALA A 57 -19.72 6.68 7.15
C ALA A 57 -21.20 6.28 7.13
N TRP A 58 -21.71 5.82 5.99
CA TRP A 58 -23.07 5.33 5.87
C TRP A 58 -23.32 4.19 6.86
N ARG A 59 -22.44 3.18 6.88
CA ARG A 59 -22.52 2.06 7.80
C ARG A 59 -22.52 2.53 9.25
N LEU A 60 -21.62 3.44 9.61
CA LEU A 60 -21.46 4.01 10.95
C LEU A 60 -22.65 4.85 11.42
N PHE A 61 -23.49 5.41 10.54
CA PHE A 61 -24.63 6.23 10.98
C PHE A 61 -25.98 5.56 10.78
N PHE A 62 -26.10 4.63 9.84
CA PHE A 62 -27.39 4.07 9.41
C PHE A 62 -27.51 2.55 9.58
N ASP A 63 -26.42 1.81 9.82
CA ASP A 63 -26.42 0.34 9.81
C ASP A 63 -25.62 -0.28 11.00
N ASN A 64 -25.96 0.14 12.23
CA ASN A 64 -25.25 -0.29 13.45
C ASN A 64 -26.03 -1.22 14.39
N GLY A 65 -27.17 -1.77 13.98
CA GLY A 65 -27.91 -2.73 14.82
C GLY A 65 -28.51 -2.15 16.12
N GLY A 66 -28.73 -0.84 16.20
CA GLY A 66 -29.55 -0.21 17.25
C GLY A 66 -28.90 0.91 18.05
N SER A 67 -27.56 1.04 18.02
CA SER A 67 -26.85 2.19 18.62
C SER A 67 -26.74 3.34 17.63
N SER A 68 -26.88 4.57 18.13
CA SER A 68 -26.64 5.76 17.31
C SER A 68 -25.15 5.85 16.96
N GLY A 69 -24.80 6.24 15.73
CA GLY A 69 -23.39 6.36 15.32
C GLY A 69 -22.57 7.27 16.25
N PHE A 70 -23.22 8.26 16.86
CA PHE A 70 -22.63 9.14 17.86
C PHE A 70 -22.23 8.42 19.14
N GLU A 71 -23.04 7.47 19.65
CA GLU A 71 -22.69 6.66 20.82
C GLU A 71 -21.45 5.80 20.55
N ILE A 72 -21.32 5.24 19.35
CA ILE A 72 -20.13 4.45 18.97
C ILE A 72 -18.88 5.33 18.99
N ILE A 73 -18.97 6.54 18.46
CA ILE A 73 -17.86 7.51 18.44
C ILE A 73 -17.49 7.90 19.88
N GLU A 74 -18.47 8.22 20.72
CA GLU A 74 -18.22 8.58 22.12
C GLU A 74 -17.55 7.43 22.88
N GLN A 75 -18.08 6.21 22.77
CA GLN A 75 -17.49 5.01 23.36
C GLN A 75 -16.06 4.77 22.87
N ALA A 76 -15.81 4.96 21.57
CA ALA A 76 -14.45 4.84 21.01
C ALA A 76 -13.52 5.88 21.62
N LEU A 77 -13.91 7.15 21.69
CA LEU A 77 -13.07 8.24 22.20
C LEU A 77 -12.79 8.14 23.70
N THR A 78 -13.70 7.56 24.49
CA THR A 78 -13.49 7.31 25.92
C THR A 78 -12.68 6.03 26.18
N SER A 79 -12.61 5.11 25.21
CA SER A 79 -11.89 3.85 25.35
C SER A 79 -10.37 4.03 25.37
N ARG A 80 -9.72 3.51 26.42
CA ARG A 80 -8.25 3.43 26.46
C ARG A 80 -7.68 2.56 25.33
N GLY A 81 -8.42 1.53 24.91
CA GLY A 81 -8.01 0.63 23.82
C GLY A 81 -7.99 1.33 22.46
N PHE A 82 -8.87 2.31 22.25
CA PHE A 82 -8.86 3.12 21.03
C PHE A 82 -7.58 3.96 20.94
N TRP A 83 -7.21 4.66 22.01
CA TRP A 83 -6.01 5.50 22.02
C TRP A 83 -4.71 4.70 21.94
N SER A 84 -4.66 3.48 22.50
CA SER A 84 -3.52 2.59 22.28
C SER A 84 -3.44 2.14 20.83
N ALA A 85 -4.57 1.82 20.19
CA ALA A 85 -4.62 1.49 18.76
C ALA A 85 -4.18 2.66 17.88
N VAL A 86 -4.60 3.90 18.19
CA VAL A 86 -4.16 5.12 17.50
C VAL A 86 -2.65 5.29 17.61
N ALA A 87 -2.08 5.16 18.81
CA ALA A 87 -0.64 5.30 19.02
C ALA A 87 0.15 4.23 18.25
N VAL A 88 -0.25 2.96 18.35
CA VAL A 88 0.41 1.86 17.64
C VAL A 88 0.28 2.03 16.12
N GLY A 89 -0.91 2.39 15.62
CA GLY A 89 -1.13 2.66 14.20
C GLY A 89 -0.27 3.81 13.68
N PHE A 90 -0.10 4.87 14.46
CA PHE A 90 0.80 5.97 14.14
C PHE A 90 2.26 5.51 14.01
N PHE A 91 2.78 4.78 15.00
CA PHE A 91 4.16 4.27 14.93
C PHE A 91 4.35 3.26 13.81
N ALA A 92 3.37 2.37 13.60
CA ALA A 92 3.37 1.43 12.48
C ALA A 92 3.49 2.19 11.15
N GLN A 93 2.72 3.26 10.95
CA GLN A 93 2.76 4.07 9.73
C GLN A 93 4.06 4.87 9.59
N VAL A 94 4.67 5.34 10.68
CA VAL A 94 5.98 6.02 10.63
C VAL A 94 7.08 5.05 10.19
N ILE A 95 7.10 3.84 10.75
CA ILE A 95 8.05 2.78 10.36
C ILE A 95 7.80 2.40 8.90
N ASP A 96 6.54 2.26 8.51
CA ASP A 96 6.16 1.94 7.15
C ASP A 96 6.53 3.03 6.15
N GLY A 97 6.31 4.30 6.47
CA GLY A 97 6.77 5.42 5.64
C GLY A 97 8.29 5.45 5.44
N ALA A 98 9.06 4.94 6.42
CA ALA A 98 10.51 4.84 6.34
C ALA A 98 11.03 3.60 5.59
N LEU A 99 10.38 2.44 5.75
CA LEU A 99 10.83 1.15 5.22
C LEU A 99 10.06 0.68 3.97
N GLY A 100 8.79 1.05 3.88
CA GLY A 100 7.83 0.77 2.80
C GLY A 100 7.15 -0.61 2.85
N MET A 101 7.08 -1.29 4.00
CA MET A 101 6.57 -2.67 4.10
C MET A 101 6.31 -3.20 5.55
N ALA A 102 6.06 -2.33 6.53
CA ALA A 102 6.04 -2.72 7.96
C ALA A 102 4.70 -2.46 8.68
N TYR A 103 3.76 -1.77 8.03
CA TYR A 103 2.47 -1.43 8.64
C TYR A 103 1.69 -2.68 9.03
N GLY A 104 1.46 -3.59 8.07
CA GLY A 104 0.64 -4.78 8.29
C GLY A 104 1.16 -5.69 9.38
N ILE A 105 2.46 -5.98 9.42
CA ILE A 105 3.06 -6.84 10.45
C ILE A 105 2.89 -6.22 11.84
N THR A 106 3.12 -4.91 11.98
CA THR A 106 3.01 -4.22 13.28
C THR A 106 1.57 -4.13 13.75
N ALA A 107 0.66 -3.69 12.87
CA ALA A 107 -0.75 -3.50 13.19
C ALA A 107 -1.47 -4.84 13.41
N THR A 108 -1.24 -5.85 12.58
CA THR A 108 -1.80 -7.20 12.75
C THR A 108 -1.31 -7.84 14.05
N THR A 109 -0.02 -7.70 14.39
CA THR A 109 0.51 -8.20 15.67
C THR A 109 -0.20 -7.58 16.86
N PHE A 110 -0.40 -6.25 16.84
CA PHE A 110 -1.13 -5.55 17.90
C PHE A 110 -2.59 -6.02 17.98
N LEU A 111 -3.31 -6.05 16.86
CA LEU A 111 -4.73 -6.43 16.84
C LEU A 111 -4.93 -7.87 17.32
N LEU A 112 -4.10 -8.81 16.87
CA LEU A 112 -4.13 -10.20 17.36
C LEU A 112 -3.81 -10.29 18.85
N SER A 113 -2.83 -9.53 19.33
CA SER A 113 -2.47 -9.49 20.76
C SER A 113 -3.57 -8.84 21.62
N ALA A 114 -4.32 -7.90 21.05
CA ALA A 114 -5.49 -7.29 21.66
C ALA A 114 -6.75 -8.19 21.60
N GLY A 115 -6.65 -9.39 21.02
CA GLY A 115 -7.72 -10.39 20.98
C GLY A 115 -8.60 -10.34 19.73
N ALA A 116 -8.26 -9.54 18.71
CA ALA A 116 -8.99 -9.56 17.44
C ALA A 116 -8.86 -10.93 16.74
N THR A 117 -9.93 -11.34 16.05
CA THR A 117 -9.86 -12.53 15.20
C THR A 117 -8.92 -12.28 14.01
N PRO A 118 -8.25 -13.29 13.44
CA PRO A 118 -7.40 -13.11 12.27
C PRO A 118 -8.09 -12.42 11.10
N ALA A 119 -9.36 -12.75 10.86
CA ALA A 119 -10.16 -12.12 9.82
C ALA A 119 -10.42 -10.63 10.10
N ALA A 120 -10.76 -10.26 11.34
CA ALA A 120 -10.96 -8.86 11.71
C ALA A 120 -9.66 -8.07 11.64
N ALA A 121 -8.54 -8.64 12.13
CA ALA A 121 -7.23 -7.99 12.07
C ALA A 121 -6.78 -7.72 10.63
N SER A 122 -6.83 -8.73 9.76
CA SER A 122 -6.47 -8.60 8.35
C SER A 122 -7.37 -7.58 7.63
N ALA A 123 -8.70 -7.66 7.83
CA ALA A 123 -9.63 -6.71 7.23
C ALA A 123 -9.35 -5.26 7.68
N SER A 124 -9.14 -5.03 8.98
CA SER A 124 -8.82 -3.71 9.51
C SER A 124 -7.51 -3.15 8.96
N VAL A 125 -6.47 -3.98 8.88
CA VAL A 125 -5.16 -3.57 8.36
C VAL A 125 -5.23 -3.22 6.88
N HIS A 126 -5.80 -4.10 6.05
CA HIS A 126 -5.94 -3.84 4.62
C HIS A 126 -6.82 -2.63 4.33
N ILE A 127 -7.92 -2.43 5.07
CA ILE A 127 -8.76 -1.22 4.94
C ILE A 127 -7.95 0.03 5.26
N ALA A 128 -7.19 0.03 6.37
CA ALA A 128 -6.36 1.18 6.73
C ALA A 128 -5.27 1.45 5.69
N GLU A 129 -4.63 0.41 5.18
CA GLU A 129 -3.56 0.49 4.19
C GLU A 129 -4.06 1.03 2.84
N VAL A 130 -5.29 0.70 2.43
CA VAL A 130 -5.91 1.30 1.23
C VAL A 130 -5.93 2.83 1.32
N PHE A 131 -6.24 3.41 2.48
CA PHE A 131 -6.24 4.87 2.65
C PHE A 131 -4.84 5.46 2.64
N THR A 132 -3.90 4.90 3.39
CA THR A 132 -2.54 5.46 3.53
C THR A 132 -1.74 5.29 2.24
N THR A 133 -1.75 4.10 1.64
CA THR A 133 -1.09 3.83 0.35
C THR A 133 -1.81 4.52 -0.80
N GLY A 134 -3.14 4.61 -0.76
CA GLY A 134 -3.93 5.34 -1.75
C GLY A 134 -3.59 6.82 -1.79
N PHE A 135 -3.54 7.48 -0.63
CA PHE A 135 -3.16 8.90 -0.55
C PHE A 135 -1.69 9.13 -0.96
N SER A 136 -0.79 8.23 -0.54
CA SER A 136 0.61 8.24 -0.97
C SER A 136 0.73 8.10 -2.50
N GLY A 137 0.02 7.15 -3.10
CA GLY A 137 -0.02 6.93 -4.55
C GLY A 137 -0.53 8.13 -5.32
N ILE A 138 -1.63 8.75 -4.87
CA ILE A 138 -2.16 9.99 -5.47
C ILE A 138 -1.11 11.10 -5.41
N SER A 139 -0.41 11.24 -4.28
CA SER A 139 0.62 12.26 -4.11
C SER A 139 1.82 12.03 -5.04
N HIS A 140 2.27 10.78 -5.17
CA HIS A 140 3.32 10.40 -6.12
C HIS A 140 2.94 10.70 -7.57
N VAL A 141 1.69 10.42 -7.98
CA VAL A 141 1.20 10.75 -9.33
C VAL A 141 1.18 12.27 -9.54
N LYS A 142 0.63 13.05 -8.59
CA LYS A 142 0.57 14.52 -8.68
C LYS A 142 1.95 15.17 -8.75
N LEU A 143 2.94 14.57 -8.09
CA LEU A 143 4.34 15.03 -8.11
C LEU A 143 5.12 14.54 -9.35
N GLY A 144 4.49 13.83 -10.29
CA GLY A 144 5.17 13.26 -11.46
C GLY A 144 6.17 12.15 -11.14
N ASN A 145 6.13 11.58 -9.93
CA ASN A 145 7.11 10.61 -9.43
C ASN A 145 6.65 9.16 -9.66
N VAL A 146 6.07 8.87 -10.83
CA VAL A 146 5.53 7.54 -11.19
C VAL A 146 5.95 7.16 -12.60
N ASN A 147 6.75 6.10 -12.70
CA ASN A 147 7.04 5.48 -13.99
C ASN A 147 5.88 4.58 -14.43
N LYS A 148 5.15 4.96 -15.49
CA LYS A 148 3.97 4.24 -16.01
C LYS A 148 4.26 2.77 -16.36
N SER A 149 5.41 2.49 -16.98
CA SER A 149 5.80 1.14 -17.38
C SER A 149 6.00 0.25 -16.16
N LEU A 150 6.69 0.76 -15.14
CA LEU A 150 6.86 0.05 -13.87
C LEU A 150 5.53 -0.12 -13.14
N PHE A 151 4.71 0.93 -13.08
CA PHE A 151 3.39 0.92 -12.44
C PHE A 151 2.50 -0.18 -13.02
N LEU A 152 2.34 -0.27 -14.34
CA LEU A 152 1.48 -1.29 -14.97
C LEU A 152 2.03 -2.71 -14.79
N ARG A 153 3.36 -2.87 -14.81
CA ARG A 153 4.03 -4.16 -14.57
C ARG A 153 3.93 -4.64 -13.12
N LEU A 154 3.65 -3.73 -12.18
CA LEU A 154 3.36 -4.06 -10.78
C LEU A 154 1.85 -4.25 -10.56
N LEU A 155 1.03 -3.33 -11.07
CA LEU A 155 -0.41 -3.29 -10.81
C LEU A 155 -1.13 -4.55 -11.30
N LEU A 156 -0.98 -4.91 -12.58
CA LEU A 156 -1.75 -6.01 -13.16
C LEU A 156 -1.40 -7.37 -12.52
N PRO A 157 -0.12 -7.77 -12.44
CA PRO A 157 0.22 -9.04 -11.79
C PRO A 157 -0.07 -9.00 -10.29
N GLY A 158 0.11 -7.85 -9.64
CA GLY A 158 -0.22 -7.66 -8.23
C GLY A 158 -1.70 -7.90 -7.92
N MET A 159 -2.62 -7.32 -8.70
CA MET A 159 -4.06 -7.56 -8.56
C MET A 159 -4.41 -9.03 -8.77
N ILE A 160 -3.82 -9.69 -9.78
CA ILE A 160 -4.04 -11.12 -10.01
C ILE A 160 -3.56 -11.92 -8.79
N GLY A 161 -2.38 -11.59 -8.27
CA GLY A 161 -1.81 -12.21 -7.08
C GLY A 161 -2.74 -12.07 -5.88
N ALA A 162 -3.18 -10.84 -5.59
CA ALA A 162 -4.07 -10.54 -4.47
C ALA A 162 -5.40 -11.29 -4.56
N VAL A 163 -6.03 -11.34 -5.75
CA VAL A 163 -7.25 -12.11 -5.97
C VAL A 163 -7.00 -13.59 -5.72
N LEU A 164 -5.91 -14.16 -6.22
CA LEU A 164 -5.57 -15.56 -5.98
C LEU A 164 -5.30 -15.84 -4.49
N GLY A 165 -4.63 -14.93 -3.78
CA GLY A 165 -4.36 -15.03 -2.34
C GLY A 165 -5.65 -15.00 -1.52
N ALA A 166 -6.53 -14.03 -1.79
CA ALA A 166 -7.83 -13.90 -1.13
C ALA A 166 -8.74 -15.12 -1.40
N VAL A 167 -8.80 -15.59 -2.66
CA VAL A 167 -9.56 -16.80 -3.02
C VAL A 167 -8.97 -18.03 -2.31
N LEU A 168 -7.66 -18.11 -2.13
CA LEU A 168 -7.06 -19.23 -1.41
C LEU A 168 -7.46 -19.22 0.06
N ILE A 169 -7.26 -18.12 0.80
CA ILE A 169 -7.62 -18.07 2.24
C ILE A 169 -9.10 -18.41 2.43
N THR A 170 -9.98 -17.82 1.62
CA THR A 170 -11.44 -17.96 1.80
C THR A 170 -11.97 -19.38 1.57
N ARG A 171 -11.16 -20.28 1.00
CA ARG A 171 -11.53 -21.69 0.79
C ARG A 171 -11.11 -22.62 1.94
N PHE A 172 -10.29 -22.16 2.88
CA PHE A 172 -9.81 -22.95 4.00
C PHE A 172 -10.38 -22.44 5.33
N ASP A 173 -10.46 -23.34 6.32
CA ASP A 173 -10.91 -22.99 7.67
C ASP A 173 -9.88 -22.08 8.36
N GLY A 174 -10.33 -20.93 8.85
CA GLY A 174 -9.51 -19.95 9.56
C GLY A 174 -8.80 -20.52 10.80
N HIS A 175 -9.37 -21.55 11.45
CA HIS A 175 -8.73 -22.22 12.58
C HIS A 175 -7.48 -23.00 12.17
N GLN A 176 -7.47 -23.58 10.97
CA GLN A 176 -6.34 -24.32 10.44
C GLN A 176 -5.26 -23.38 9.88
N LEU A 177 -5.67 -22.23 9.31
CA LEU A 177 -4.79 -21.20 8.75
C LEU A 177 -4.06 -20.36 9.80
N LYS A 178 -4.70 -20.11 10.94
CA LYS A 178 -4.17 -19.26 12.02
C LYS A 178 -2.70 -19.55 12.37
N PRO A 179 -2.25 -20.79 12.65
CA PRO A 179 -0.85 -21.06 12.98
C PRO A 179 0.11 -20.76 11.82
N PHE A 180 -0.29 -20.98 10.56
CA PHE A 180 0.56 -20.71 9.39
C PHE A 180 0.74 -19.21 9.16
N ILE A 181 -0.34 -18.43 9.26
CA ILE A 181 -0.30 -16.96 9.14
C ILE A 181 0.57 -16.39 10.27
N SER A 182 0.35 -16.82 11.51
CA SER A 182 1.17 -16.36 12.65
C SER A 182 2.64 -16.72 12.50
N ALA A 183 2.97 -17.91 12.01
CA ALA A 183 4.35 -18.30 11.74
C ALA A 183 4.98 -17.46 10.62
N TYR A 184 4.24 -17.20 9.54
CA TYR A 184 4.68 -16.34 8.45
C TYR A 184 4.97 -14.91 8.94
N LEU A 185 4.03 -14.30 9.67
CA LEU A 185 4.21 -12.95 10.22
C LEU A 185 5.39 -12.87 11.18
N LEU A 186 5.60 -13.91 12.00
CA LEU A 186 6.76 -14.00 12.90
C LEU A 186 8.07 -14.03 12.11
N LEU A 187 8.17 -14.90 11.10
CA LEU A 187 9.35 -15.00 10.24
C LEU A 187 9.63 -13.69 9.50
N MET A 188 8.58 -13.02 9.02
CA MET A 188 8.73 -11.76 8.30
C MET A 188 9.12 -10.61 9.23
N GLY A 189 8.57 -10.56 10.45
CA GLY A 189 9.01 -9.64 11.50
C GLY A 189 10.50 -9.83 11.84
N LEU A 190 10.94 -11.08 12.06
CA LEU A 190 12.36 -11.39 12.28
C LEU A 190 13.24 -11.00 11.10
N TYR A 191 12.77 -11.22 9.87
CA TYR A 191 13.48 -10.81 8.66
C TYR A 191 13.65 -9.28 8.59
N ILE A 192 12.60 -8.51 8.86
CA ILE A 192 12.66 -7.04 8.87
C ILE A 192 13.61 -6.55 9.97
N LEU A 193 13.54 -7.13 11.18
CA LEU A 193 14.48 -6.82 12.26
C LEU A 193 15.92 -7.11 11.84
N SER A 194 16.19 -8.24 11.19
CA SER A 194 17.53 -8.58 10.70
C SER A 194 18.08 -7.58 9.68
N LYS A 195 17.19 -6.98 8.88
CA LYS A 195 17.54 -6.00 7.85
C LYS A 195 17.94 -4.67 8.47
N ALA A 196 17.41 -4.31 9.65
CA ALA A 196 17.81 -3.09 10.37
C ALA A 196 19.31 -3.09 10.73
N TYR A 197 19.92 -4.27 10.92
CA TYR A 197 21.33 -4.42 11.26
C TYR A 197 22.24 -4.66 10.04
N ARG A 198 21.69 -4.84 8.82
CA ARG A 198 22.48 -5.07 7.60
C ARG A 198 22.64 -3.78 6.80
N HIS A 199 23.87 -3.49 6.38
CA HIS A 199 24.15 -2.35 5.50
C HIS A 199 23.42 -2.48 4.16
N VAL A 200 22.83 -1.37 3.70
CA VAL A 200 22.07 -1.29 2.44
C VAL A 200 23.02 -1.51 1.26
N ILE A 201 22.98 -2.69 0.67
CA ILE A 201 23.71 -2.99 -0.57
C ILE A 201 23.08 -2.20 -1.73
N LYS A 202 23.91 -1.63 -2.62
CA LYS A 202 23.46 -0.90 -3.83
C LYS A 202 22.42 -1.72 -4.60
N ARG A 203 21.20 -1.17 -4.71
CA ARG A 203 20.07 -1.83 -5.38
C ARG A 203 20.34 -1.90 -6.88
N ARG A 204 20.35 -3.11 -7.44
CA ARG A 204 20.29 -3.33 -8.90
C ARG A 204 18.85 -3.18 -9.37
N ALA A 205 18.66 -2.72 -10.60
CA ALA A 205 17.33 -2.65 -11.21
C ALA A 205 16.66 -4.05 -11.20
N PRO A 206 15.42 -4.17 -10.68
CA PRO A 206 14.75 -5.45 -10.56
C PRO A 206 14.42 -6.02 -11.95
N ARG A 207 14.90 -7.24 -12.24
CA ARG A 207 14.68 -7.92 -13.54
C ARG A 207 13.34 -8.66 -13.62
N HIS A 208 12.77 -9.08 -12.48
CA HIS A 208 11.59 -9.94 -12.40
C HIS A 208 10.39 -9.26 -11.74
N VAL A 209 10.15 -8.00 -12.08
CA VAL A 209 9.13 -7.14 -11.45
C VAL A 209 7.74 -7.77 -11.45
N ALA A 210 7.30 -8.34 -12.58
CA ALA A 210 5.96 -8.94 -12.68
C ALA A 210 5.78 -10.17 -11.78
N LYS A 211 6.81 -11.03 -11.68
CA LYS A 211 6.77 -12.20 -10.79
C LYS A 211 6.77 -11.78 -9.32
N LEU A 212 7.56 -10.76 -8.99
CA LEU A 212 7.59 -10.16 -7.67
C LEU A 212 6.24 -9.55 -7.30
N ALA A 213 5.58 -8.86 -8.23
CA ALA A 213 4.26 -8.29 -8.00
C ALA A 213 3.19 -9.37 -7.80
N LEU A 214 3.18 -10.39 -8.65
CA LEU A 214 2.25 -11.52 -8.53
C LEU A 214 2.39 -12.22 -7.19
N PHE A 215 3.62 -12.60 -6.83
CA PHE A 215 3.87 -13.28 -5.56
C PHE A 215 3.65 -12.36 -4.36
N GLY A 216 4.07 -11.09 -4.47
CA GLY A 216 3.85 -10.07 -3.45
C GLY A 216 2.38 -9.88 -3.15
N GLY A 217 1.55 -9.61 -4.16
CA GLY A 217 0.11 -9.45 -3.98
C GLY A 217 -0.57 -10.72 -3.44
N PHE A 218 -0.13 -11.90 -3.89
CA PHE A 218 -0.63 -13.17 -3.34
C PHE A 218 -0.32 -13.32 -1.86
N VAL A 219 0.93 -13.11 -1.46
CA VAL A 219 1.36 -13.27 -0.07
C VAL A 219 0.76 -12.19 0.83
N ASP A 220 0.63 -10.96 0.33
CA ASP A 220 0.01 -9.84 1.05
C ASP A 220 -1.46 -10.15 1.38
N ALA A 221 -2.26 -10.47 0.36
CA ALA A 221 -3.66 -10.87 0.55
C ALA A 221 -3.83 -12.18 1.33
N ALA A 222 -2.84 -13.09 1.28
CA ALA A 222 -2.85 -14.37 1.98
C ALA A 222 -2.39 -14.28 3.46
N GLY A 223 -1.49 -13.36 3.76
CA GLY A 223 -0.75 -13.27 5.02
C GLY A 223 -1.21 -12.15 5.94
N GLY A 224 -1.86 -11.12 5.39
CA GLY A 224 -2.25 -9.93 6.16
C GLY A 224 -1.15 -8.88 6.24
#